data_AF-A0A559QI11-F1
#
_entry.id   AF-A0A559QI11-F1
#
_cell.length_a   1.000
_cell.length_b   1.000
_cell.length_c   1.000
_cell.angle_alpha   90.00
_cell.angle_beta   90.00
_cell.angle_gamma   90.00
#
_symmetry.space_group_name_H-M   'P 1'
#
loop_
_entity.id
_entity.type
_entity.pdbx_description
1 polymer ?
#
loop_
_entity_poly.entity_id
_entity_poly.type
_entity_poly.pdbx_seq_one_letter_code
_entity_poly.pdbx_strand_id
1 'polypeptide(L)'
;MLQSKMPITAQLAMLLILVLAMNAGAYFLILQNLYDDELKTQAETVVDNVEAFGAWVSRSGRVWVKDGAQDYLSSEPVITPNGDGSVYHFYSKNPALATREFSEVVAASQSRAKFRMTSHNVMNPANAPDAFEQIALQEIRTKKLNTYATSTGDQFRYAKAVIHKASCISCHGSADTAPNDVIERYGRDNGFGFKEGDIAGIISVTLPRKSLFDSSLSIVSLIEVLVIVLSIVPILWFVRRAVLLPVKRLTHAAEQISKGQETDYDIANVPNKSSNEIHQLMMATARMKNSFNIAMKKMNEARAQANKAIKYAKALKNSKE
;
A
#
# COMPACT_ATOMS: atom_id res chain seq x y z
N MET A 1 -34.31 12.07 -6.99
CA MET A 1 -35.14 11.41 -5.96
C MET A 1 -34.23 10.88 -4.86
N LEU A 2 -34.21 11.57 -3.71
CA LEU A 2 -33.81 11.13 -2.35
C LEU A 2 -33.51 12.41 -1.55
N GLN A 3 -34.52 13.28 -1.39
CA GLN A 3 -34.47 14.32 -0.36
C GLN A 3 -34.64 13.60 0.98
N SER A 4 -33.51 13.14 1.55
CA SER A 4 -33.54 12.40 2.80
C SER A 4 -34.02 13.31 3.94
N LYS A 5 -34.95 12.82 4.77
CA LYS A 5 -35.42 13.45 6.03
C LYS A 5 -34.32 13.49 7.11
N MET A 6 -33.05 13.27 6.76
CA MET A 6 -31.97 13.14 7.73
C MET A 6 -31.41 14.52 8.11
N PRO A 7 -31.07 14.73 9.40
CA PRO A 7 -30.44 15.96 9.83
C PRO A 7 -29.08 16.16 9.13
N ILE A 8 -28.70 17.41 8.87
CA ILE A 8 -27.44 17.77 8.20
C ILE A 8 -26.21 17.15 8.91
N THR A 9 -26.28 16.96 10.24
CA THR A 9 -25.26 16.22 11.01
C THR A 9 -25.03 14.81 10.51
N ALA A 10 -26.11 14.08 10.21
CA ALA A 10 -26.04 12.70 9.76
C ALA A 10 -25.49 12.63 8.33
N GLN A 11 -25.87 13.59 7.47
CA GLN A 11 -25.34 13.70 6.12
C GLN A 11 -23.84 14.00 6.14
N LEU A 12 -23.39 14.93 6.98
CA LEU A 12 -21.97 15.26 7.14
C LEU A 12 -21.17 14.08 7.71
N ALA A 13 -21.70 13.39 8.73
CA ALA A 13 -21.05 12.21 9.30
C ALA A 13 -20.92 11.10 8.25
N MET A 14 -21.97 10.86 7.45
CA MET A 14 -21.93 9.88 6.36
C MET A 14 -20.91 10.26 5.28
N LEU A 15 -20.83 11.54 4.91
CA LEU A 15 -19.83 12.04 3.97
C LEU A 15 -18.40 11.85 4.52
N LEU A 16 -18.17 12.15 5.80
CA LEU A 16 -16.88 11.92 6.45
C LEU A 16 -16.50 10.44 6.45
N ILE A 17 -17.44 9.55 6.79
CA ILE A 17 -17.21 8.10 6.75
C ILE A 17 -16.85 7.65 5.33
N LEU A 18 -17.56 8.14 4.30
CA LEU A 18 -17.27 7.82 2.91
C LEU A 18 -15.87 8.29 2.50
N VAL A 19 -15.50 9.53 2.83
CA VAL A 19 -14.17 10.08 2.54
C VAL A 19 -13.09 9.28 3.26
N LEU A 20 -13.30 8.89 4.51
CA LEU A 20 -12.36 8.05 5.27
C LEU A 20 -12.22 6.66 4.65
N ALA A 21 -13.32 6.04 4.24
CA ALA A 21 -13.28 4.74 3.56
C ALA A 21 -12.51 4.81 2.24
N MET A 22 -12.71 5.87 1.45
CA MET A 22 -11.96 6.10 0.21
C MET A 22 -10.47 6.31 0.48
N ASN A 23 -10.11 7.13 1.47
CA ASN A 23 -8.72 7.36 1.84
C ASN A 23 -8.05 6.09 2.40
N ALA A 24 -8.76 5.31 3.21
CA ALA A 24 -8.28 4.03 3.72
C ALA A 24 -8.05 3.04 2.56
N GLY A 25 -8.95 2.97 1.58
CA GLY A 25 -8.76 2.18 0.38
C GLY A 25 -7.55 2.63 -0.45
N ALA A 26 -7.38 3.94 -0.64
CA ALA A 26 -6.21 4.49 -1.35
C ALA A 26 -4.90 4.17 -0.61
N TYR A 27 -4.87 4.35 0.70
CA TYR A 27 -3.72 4.02 1.54
C TYR A 27 -3.39 2.53 1.48
N PHE A 28 -4.41 1.67 1.52
CA PHE A 28 -4.25 0.23 1.39
C PHE A 28 -3.59 -0.15 0.06
N LEU A 29 -4.05 0.42 -1.06
CA LEU A 29 -3.46 0.17 -2.38
C LEU A 29 -2.01 0.65 -2.46
N ILE A 30 -1.71 1.82 -1.90
CA ILE A 30 -0.34 2.35 -1.83
C ILE A 30 0.55 1.42 -1.01
N LEU A 31 0.09 0.98 0.16
CA LEU A 31 0.84 0.08 1.04
C LEU A 31 1.10 -1.28 0.37
N GLN A 32 0.12 -1.81 -0.36
CA GLN A 32 0.28 -3.06 -1.12
C GLN A 32 1.37 -2.92 -2.20
N ASN A 33 1.35 -1.84 -2.97
CA ASN A 33 2.35 -1.59 -4.00
C ASN A 33 3.74 -1.40 -3.40
N LEU A 34 3.83 -0.63 -2.30
CA LEU A 34 5.10 -0.41 -1.60
C LEU A 34 5.66 -1.71 -1.02
N TYR A 35 4.80 -2.58 -0.48
CA TYR A 35 5.22 -3.87 0.06
C TYR A 35 5.75 -4.81 -1.04
N ASP A 36 5.12 -4.84 -2.21
CA ASP A 36 5.58 -5.66 -3.33
C ASP A 36 6.89 -5.12 -3.94
N ASP A 37 7.07 -3.80 -3.97
CA ASP A 37 8.33 -3.16 -4.40
C ASP A 37 9.47 -3.42 -3.41
N GLU A 38 9.19 -3.39 -2.10
CA GLU A 38 10.15 -3.74 -1.06
C GLU A 38 10.58 -5.21 -1.17
N LEU A 39 9.64 -6.15 -1.37
CA LEU A 39 9.95 -7.56 -1.59
C LEU A 39 10.81 -7.77 -2.83
N LYS A 40 10.53 -7.03 -3.91
CA LYS A 40 11.36 -7.06 -5.11
C LYS A 40 12.77 -6.55 -4.84
N THR A 41 12.92 -5.42 -4.15
CA THR A 41 14.22 -4.84 -3.80
C THR A 41 15.05 -5.78 -2.91
N GLN A 42 14.41 -6.45 -1.96
CA GLN A 42 15.05 -7.48 -1.15
C GLN A 42 15.51 -8.67 -1.99
N ALA A 43 14.68 -9.12 -2.94
CA ALA A 43 15.05 -10.20 -3.85
C ALA A 43 16.23 -9.81 -4.75
N GLU A 44 16.26 -8.58 -5.25
CA GLU A 44 17.38 -8.02 -6.03
C GLU A 44 18.67 -8.01 -5.20
N THR A 45 18.60 -7.58 -3.94
CA THR A 45 19.75 -7.63 -3.02
C THR A 45 20.27 -9.06 -2.81
N VAL A 46 19.39 -10.05 -2.73
CA VAL A 46 19.79 -11.47 -2.64
C VAL A 46 20.49 -11.91 -3.92
N VAL A 47 19.95 -11.57 -5.09
CA VAL A 47 20.56 -11.88 -6.38
C VAL A 47 21.94 -11.25 -6.50
N ASP A 48 22.08 -9.96 -6.16
CA ASP A 48 23.36 -9.24 -6.25
C ASP A 48 24.44 -9.89 -5.36
N ASN A 49 24.06 -10.36 -4.16
CA ASN A 49 24.97 -11.10 -3.28
C ASN A 49 25.38 -12.46 -3.85
N VAL A 50 24.44 -13.18 -4.49
CA VAL A 50 24.72 -14.46 -5.15
C VAL A 50 25.64 -14.27 -6.36
N GLU A 51 25.39 -13.23 -7.17
CA GLU A 51 26.26 -12.88 -8.30
C GLU A 51 27.65 -12.44 -7.82
N ALA A 52 27.74 -11.64 -6.75
CA ALA A 52 29.01 -11.24 -6.15
C ALA A 52 29.81 -12.44 -5.62
N PHE A 53 29.15 -13.39 -4.96
CA PHE A 53 29.76 -14.64 -4.52
C PHE A 53 30.29 -15.45 -5.70
N GLY A 54 29.48 -15.67 -6.74
CA GLY A 54 29.89 -16.38 -7.94
C GLY A 54 31.06 -15.68 -8.65
N ALA A 55 31.04 -14.34 -8.73
CA ALA A 55 32.12 -13.55 -9.31
C ALA A 55 33.42 -13.67 -8.50
N TRP A 56 33.33 -13.69 -7.16
CA TRP A 56 34.49 -13.92 -6.30
C TRP A 56 35.13 -15.30 -6.56
N VAL A 57 34.33 -16.38 -6.59
CA VAL A 57 34.84 -17.72 -6.94
C VAL A 57 35.44 -17.75 -8.35
N SER A 58 34.79 -17.08 -9.31
CA SER A 58 35.24 -17.05 -10.70
C SER A 58 36.57 -16.34 -10.86
N ARG A 59 36.86 -15.29 -10.08
CA ARG A 59 38.14 -14.57 -10.10
C ARG A 59 39.30 -15.43 -9.61
N SER A 60 39.04 -16.30 -8.64
CA SER A 60 40.00 -17.29 -8.16
C SER A 60 40.09 -18.52 -9.06
N GLY A 61 39.24 -18.63 -10.09
CA GLY A 61 39.05 -19.80 -10.92
C GLY A 61 38.25 -20.90 -10.21
N ARG A 62 38.69 -21.30 -9.02
CA ARG A 62 38.06 -22.32 -8.16
C ARG A 62 38.23 -21.99 -6.69
N VAL A 63 37.35 -22.55 -5.87
CA VAL A 63 37.55 -22.65 -4.41
C VAL A 63 37.83 -24.09 -4.02
N TRP A 64 38.68 -24.26 -3.01
CA TRP A 64 39.07 -25.57 -2.49
C TRP A 64 38.60 -25.71 -1.05
N VAL A 65 37.92 -26.81 -0.76
CA VAL A 65 37.41 -27.11 0.58
C VAL A 65 38.04 -28.40 1.10
N LYS A 66 38.29 -28.43 2.41
CA LYS A 66 38.94 -29.54 3.10
C LYS A 66 37.91 -30.56 3.59
N ASP A 67 38.17 -31.84 3.35
CA ASP A 67 37.46 -33.03 3.89
C ASP A 67 35.93 -33.09 3.65
N GLY A 68 35.38 -34.29 3.44
CA GLY A 68 33.93 -34.54 3.52
C GLY A 68 33.02 -33.93 2.42
N ALA A 69 33.57 -33.32 1.37
CA ALA A 69 32.76 -32.83 0.24
C ALA A 69 32.28 -33.99 -0.64
N GLN A 70 30.97 -34.25 -0.66
CA GLN A 70 30.36 -35.23 -1.56
C GLN A 70 30.33 -34.73 -3.01
N ASP A 71 30.25 -33.40 -3.19
CA ASP A 71 30.18 -32.77 -4.50
C ASP A 71 31.42 -31.92 -4.81
N TYR A 72 32.18 -32.35 -5.81
CA TYR A 72 33.45 -31.73 -6.21
C TYR A 72 33.80 -32.06 -7.65
N LEU A 73 34.66 -31.26 -8.27
CA LEU A 73 35.14 -31.51 -9.63
C LEU A 73 36.48 -32.25 -9.65
N SER A 74 37.41 -31.88 -8.78
CA SER A 74 38.70 -32.56 -8.63
C SER A 74 39.12 -32.61 -7.16
N SER A 75 40.03 -33.52 -6.81
CA SER A 75 40.57 -33.65 -5.46
C SER A 75 42.09 -33.66 -5.46
N GLU A 76 42.72 -32.95 -4.52
CA GLU A 76 44.18 -32.91 -4.36
C GLU A 76 44.60 -33.25 -2.92
N PRO A 77 45.50 -34.23 -2.71
CA PRO A 77 46.06 -34.52 -1.41
C PRO A 77 47.14 -33.51 -1.04
N VAL A 78 47.08 -32.96 0.17
CA VAL A 78 48.09 -32.06 0.73
C VAL A 78 48.67 -32.70 1.99
N ILE A 79 49.97 -32.98 1.94
CA ILE A 79 50.73 -33.50 3.09
C ILE A 79 51.09 -32.33 3.99
N THR A 80 50.81 -32.46 5.29
CA THR A 80 51.14 -31.45 6.29
C THR A 80 52.65 -31.21 6.39
N PRO A 81 53.11 -29.96 6.43
CA PRO A 81 54.52 -29.64 6.68
C PRO A 81 55.01 -30.05 8.07
N ASN A 82 54.09 -30.26 9.03
CA ASN A 82 54.41 -30.49 10.45
C ASN A 82 54.87 -31.92 10.78
N GLY A 83 54.99 -32.81 9.78
CA GLY A 83 55.62 -34.13 9.96
C GLY A 83 54.82 -35.15 10.75
N ASP A 84 53.54 -34.90 11.03
CA ASP A 84 52.62 -35.86 11.66
C ASP A 84 52.09 -36.93 10.68
N GLY A 85 52.44 -36.82 9.39
CA GLY A 85 52.00 -37.73 8.34
C GLY A 85 50.52 -37.56 7.95
N SER A 86 49.83 -36.55 8.48
CA SER A 86 48.44 -36.27 8.15
C SER A 86 48.30 -35.83 6.70
N VAL A 87 47.50 -36.55 5.93
CA VAL A 87 47.12 -36.17 4.56
C VAL A 87 45.74 -35.56 4.59
N TYR A 88 45.62 -34.32 4.13
CA TYR A 88 44.33 -33.66 3.95
C TYR A 88 43.91 -33.69 2.49
N HIS A 89 42.65 -34.02 2.23
CA HIS A 89 42.11 -33.98 0.88
C HIS A 89 41.35 -32.67 0.66
N PHE A 90 41.77 -31.93 -0.35
CA PHE A 90 41.09 -30.72 -0.79
C PHE A 90 40.29 -31.01 -2.04
N TYR A 91 39.07 -30.49 -2.09
CA TYR A 91 38.11 -30.72 -3.17
C TYR A 91 37.78 -29.40 -3.87
N SER A 92 37.92 -29.38 -5.19
CA SER A 92 37.72 -28.18 -6.00
C SER A 92 36.27 -27.97 -6.41
N LYS A 93 35.85 -26.70 -6.39
CA LYS A 93 34.50 -26.26 -6.80
C LYS A 93 34.62 -25.07 -7.72
N ASN A 94 33.96 -25.15 -8.87
CA ASN A 94 33.79 -24.02 -9.77
C ASN A 94 32.68 -23.07 -9.25
N PRO A 95 32.49 -21.88 -9.85
CA PRO A 95 31.48 -20.93 -9.41
C PRO A 95 30.06 -21.53 -9.36
N ALA A 96 29.66 -22.30 -10.36
CA ALA A 96 28.31 -22.88 -10.42
C ALA A 96 28.06 -23.90 -9.30
N LEU A 97 29.03 -24.78 -9.04
CA LEU A 97 28.95 -25.78 -7.98
C LEU A 97 28.96 -25.14 -6.60
N ALA A 98 29.87 -24.17 -6.38
CA ALA A 98 29.95 -23.44 -5.12
C ALA A 98 28.64 -22.68 -4.83
N THR A 99 28.06 -22.01 -5.83
CA THR A 99 26.80 -21.28 -5.65
C THR A 99 25.62 -22.22 -5.42
N ARG A 100 25.57 -23.39 -6.08
CA ARG A 100 24.54 -24.39 -5.81
C ARG A 100 24.59 -24.86 -4.36
N GLU A 101 25.77 -25.25 -3.88
CA GLU A 101 25.90 -25.68 -2.48
C GLU A 101 25.57 -24.54 -1.49
N PHE A 102 25.99 -23.31 -1.80
CA PHE A 102 25.59 -22.16 -1.00
C PHE A 102 24.06 -22.02 -0.94
N SER A 103 23.36 -22.28 -2.06
CA SER A 103 21.90 -22.27 -2.10
C SER A 103 21.28 -23.37 -1.23
N GLU A 104 21.88 -24.56 -1.17
CA GLU A 104 21.43 -25.68 -0.33
C GLU A 104 21.63 -25.36 1.17
N VAL A 105 22.77 -24.74 1.53
CA VAL A 105 23.01 -24.24 2.89
C VAL A 105 22.00 -23.16 3.27
N VAL A 106 21.74 -22.20 2.38
CA VAL A 106 20.72 -21.16 2.62
C VAL A 106 19.34 -21.78 2.74
N ALA A 107 18.99 -22.79 1.93
CA ALA A 107 17.74 -23.53 2.03
C ALA A 107 17.56 -24.15 3.43
N ALA A 108 18.60 -24.81 3.97
CA ALA A 108 18.58 -25.43 5.29
C ALA A 108 18.68 -24.43 6.47
N SER A 109 19.09 -23.18 6.21
CA SER A 109 19.28 -22.16 7.26
C SER A 109 17.98 -21.51 7.75
N GLN A 110 18.10 -20.65 8.77
CA GLN A 110 17.01 -19.77 9.26
C GLN A 110 16.75 -18.55 8.36
N SER A 111 17.49 -18.40 7.24
CA SER A 111 17.25 -17.30 6.30
C SER A 111 15.83 -17.36 5.77
N ARG A 112 15.12 -16.24 5.82
CA ARG A 112 13.79 -16.09 5.21
C ARG A 112 13.87 -16.04 3.69
N ALA A 113 14.95 -15.46 3.16
CA ALA A 113 15.21 -15.44 1.73
C ALA A 113 15.90 -16.73 1.32
N LYS A 114 15.23 -17.51 0.47
CA LYS A 114 15.80 -18.70 -0.16
C LYS A 114 16.10 -18.36 -1.62
N PHE A 115 17.15 -18.94 -2.18
CA PHE A 115 17.44 -18.79 -3.59
C PHE A 115 17.85 -20.12 -4.19
N ARG A 116 17.72 -20.24 -5.51
CA ARG A 116 18.23 -21.35 -6.31
C ARG A 116 18.75 -20.82 -7.64
N MET A 117 19.56 -21.61 -8.32
CA MET A 117 19.95 -21.37 -9.70
C MET A 117 19.47 -22.53 -10.56
N THR A 118 18.83 -22.21 -11.68
CA THR A 118 18.32 -23.23 -12.61
C THR A 118 18.43 -22.76 -14.04
N SER A 119 18.25 -23.69 -14.98
CA SER A 119 18.31 -23.48 -16.41
C SER A 119 17.21 -24.28 -17.09
N HIS A 120 16.91 -23.93 -18.34
CA HIS A 120 16.13 -24.79 -19.22
C HIS A 120 16.95 -25.98 -19.77
N ASN A 121 18.28 -25.92 -19.67
CA ASN A 121 19.21 -26.98 -20.05
C ASN A 121 20.19 -27.19 -18.88
N VAL A 122 19.75 -27.94 -17.88
CA VAL A 122 20.50 -28.14 -16.63
C VAL A 122 21.60 -29.17 -16.80
N MET A 123 22.80 -28.84 -16.35
CA MET A 123 23.93 -29.76 -16.34
C MET A 123 23.80 -30.81 -15.22
N ASN A 124 23.36 -30.36 -14.04
CA ASN A 124 23.02 -31.23 -12.92
C ASN A 124 21.49 -31.38 -12.86
N PRO A 125 20.93 -32.60 -12.99
CA PRO A 125 19.49 -32.84 -12.90
C PRO A 125 18.84 -32.35 -11.60
N ALA A 126 19.59 -32.27 -10.49
CA ALA A 126 19.08 -31.74 -9.21
C ALA A 126 18.72 -30.24 -9.27
N ASN A 127 19.21 -29.54 -10.30
CA ASN A 127 18.87 -28.14 -10.57
C ASN A 127 17.66 -27.98 -11.49
N ALA A 128 16.91 -29.05 -11.80
CA ALA A 128 15.71 -28.96 -12.64
C ALA A 128 14.74 -27.90 -12.10
N PRO A 129 14.12 -27.10 -12.98
CA PRO A 129 13.28 -25.99 -12.59
C PRO A 129 11.93 -26.48 -12.01
N ASP A 130 11.50 -25.84 -10.93
CA ASP A 130 10.13 -26.01 -10.41
C ASP A 130 9.08 -25.29 -11.27
N ALA A 131 7.80 -25.39 -10.90
CA ALA A 131 6.70 -24.81 -11.67
C ALA A 131 6.81 -23.29 -11.87
N PHE A 132 7.25 -22.54 -10.85
CA PHE A 132 7.48 -21.09 -10.99
C PHE A 132 8.67 -20.83 -11.91
N GLU A 133 9.76 -21.56 -11.72
CA GLU A 133 11.00 -21.37 -12.47
C GLU A 133 10.81 -21.66 -13.97
N GLN A 134 9.99 -22.66 -14.32
CA GLN A 134 9.63 -22.97 -15.70
C GLN A 134 8.88 -21.80 -16.36
N ILE A 135 7.87 -21.25 -15.67
CA ILE A 135 7.11 -20.09 -16.15
C ILE A 135 8.03 -18.88 -16.30
N ALA A 136 8.87 -18.63 -15.29
CA ALA A 136 9.80 -17.51 -15.29
C ALA A 136 10.81 -17.62 -16.45
N LEU A 137 11.41 -18.80 -16.67
CA LEU A 137 12.30 -19.08 -17.80
C LEU A 137 11.62 -18.84 -19.15
N GLN A 138 10.37 -19.29 -19.31
CA GLN A 138 9.61 -19.11 -20.53
C GLN A 138 9.31 -17.63 -20.79
N GLU A 139 8.83 -16.90 -19.78
CA GLU A 139 8.48 -15.49 -19.86
C GLU A 139 9.70 -14.62 -20.18
N ILE A 140 10.80 -14.84 -19.45
CA ILE A 140 12.08 -14.16 -19.65
C ILE A 140 12.59 -14.37 -21.07
N ARG A 141 12.57 -15.61 -21.58
CA ARG A 141 13.08 -15.91 -22.93
C ARG A 141 12.17 -15.37 -24.03
N THR A 142 10.86 -15.57 -23.91
CA THR A 142 9.89 -15.21 -24.96
C THR A 142 9.77 -13.70 -25.09
N LYS A 143 9.71 -12.98 -23.96
CA LYS A 143 9.54 -11.53 -23.93
C LYS A 143 10.87 -10.78 -23.82
N LYS A 144 12.01 -11.48 -23.78
CA LYS A 144 13.36 -10.93 -23.59
C LYS A 144 13.45 -10.02 -22.35
N LEU A 145 12.83 -10.45 -21.26
CA LEU A 145 12.85 -9.72 -19.99
C LEU A 145 14.12 -10.05 -19.21
N ASN A 146 14.60 -9.11 -18.41
CA ASN A 146 15.70 -9.38 -17.48
C ASN A 146 15.21 -10.02 -16.17
N THR A 147 13.94 -9.82 -15.82
CA THR A 147 13.36 -10.24 -14.55
C THR A 147 11.92 -10.69 -14.72
N TYR A 148 11.48 -11.56 -13.82
CA TYR A 148 10.09 -11.97 -13.68
C TYR A 148 9.77 -12.14 -12.20
N ALA A 149 8.62 -11.66 -11.74
CA ALA A 149 8.20 -11.80 -10.37
C ALA A 149 6.70 -12.10 -10.29
N THR A 150 6.33 -12.91 -9.31
CA THR A 150 4.92 -13.17 -8.99
C THR A 150 4.76 -13.38 -7.50
N SER A 151 3.53 -13.27 -7.04
CA SER A 151 3.15 -13.69 -5.69
C SER A 151 2.13 -14.80 -5.78
N THR A 152 2.36 -15.87 -5.04
CA THR A 152 1.50 -17.04 -5.03
C THR A 152 1.36 -17.52 -3.59
N GLY A 153 0.15 -17.43 -3.05
CA GLY A 153 -0.11 -17.65 -1.63
C GLY A 153 0.77 -16.75 -0.76
N ASP A 154 1.47 -17.36 0.20
CA ASP A 154 2.27 -16.67 1.20
C ASP A 154 3.72 -16.46 0.77
N GLN A 155 3.98 -16.50 -0.54
CA GLN A 155 5.31 -16.38 -1.10
C GLN A 155 5.36 -15.35 -2.22
N PHE A 156 6.40 -14.53 -2.17
CA PHE A 156 6.86 -13.71 -3.28
C PHE A 156 8.04 -14.42 -3.94
N ARG A 157 7.93 -14.64 -5.25
CA ARG A 157 8.92 -15.34 -6.05
C ARG A 157 9.45 -14.39 -7.11
N TYR A 158 10.77 -14.28 -7.19
CA TYR A 158 11.48 -13.43 -8.14
C TYR A 158 12.48 -14.27 -8.93
N ALA A 159 12.69 -13.93 -10.20
CA ALA A 159 13.67 -14.54 -11.06
C ALA A 159 14.45 -13.46 -11.81
N LYS A 160 15.77 -13.56 -11.79
CA LYS A 160 16.68 -12.75 -12.61
C LYS A 160 17.29 -13.63 -13.69
N ALA A 161 17.28 -13.17 -14.94
CA ALA A 161 17.95 -13.84 -16.05
C ALA A 161 19.48 -13.89 -15.82
N VAL A 162 20.07 -15.06 -16.04
CA VAL A 162 21.52 -15.24 -16.10
C VAL A 162 21.92 -15.28 -17.57
N ILE A 163 22.78 -14.34 -17.98
CA ILE A 163 23.25 -14.22 -19.36
C ILE A 163 24.69 -14.73 -19.44
N HIS A 164 24.96 -15.65 -20.36
CA HIS A 164 26.32 -16.14 -20.57
C HIS A 164 27.20 -15.06 -21.21
N LYS A 165 28.35 -14.81 -20.58
CA LYS A 165 29.44 -13.98 -21.11
C LYS A 165 30.43 -14.87 -21.86
N ALA A 166 31.37 -14.28 -22.61
CA ALA A 166 32.44 -15.01 -23.29
C ALA A 166 33.14 -16.05 -22.41
N SER A 167 33.45 -15.70 -21.15
CA SER A 167 34.10 -16.60 -20.20
C SER A 167 33.28 -17.87 -19.90
N CYS A 168 31.95 -17.78 -19.90
CA CYS A 168 31.05 -18.90 -19.64
C CYS A 168 31.12 -19.98 -20.73
N ILE A 169 31.38 -19.57 -21.99
CA ILE A 169 31.33 -20.46 -23.16
C ILE A 169 32.49 -21.46 -23.18
N SER A 170 33.58 -21.16 -22.49
CA SER A 170 34.67 -22.14 -22.27
C SER A 170 34.20 -23.45 -21.65
N CYS A 171 33.15 -23.40 -20.81
CA CYS A 171 32.58 -24.58 -20.14
C CYS A 171 31.19 -24.93 -20.65
N HIS A 172 30.40 -23.97 -21.12
CA HIS A 172 29.00 -24.16 -21.55
C HIS A 172 28.79 -24.12 -23.07
N GLY A 173 29.86 -23.94 -23.85
CA GLY A 173 29.86 -23.96 -25.31
C GLY A 173 29.74 -25.38 -25.85
N SER A 174 30.83 -25.96 -26.39
CA SER A 174 30.83 -27.37 -26.82
C SER A 174 31.28 -28.30 -25.68
N ALA A 175 30.64 -29.47 -25.56
CA ALA A 175 31.12 -30.55 -24.69
C ALA A 175 32.51 -31.07 -25.10
N ASP A 176 32.95 -30.86 -26.36
CA ASP A 176 34.28 -31.23 -26.84
C ASP A 176 35.39 -30.32 -26.30
N THR A 177 35.04 -29.07 -25.95
CA THR A 177 36.00 -28.07 -25.46
C THR A 177 35.90 -27.82 -23.97
N ALA A 178 34.91 -28.42 -23.30
CA ALA A 178 34.69 -28.24 -21.88
C ALA A 178 35.78 -28.95 -21.05
N PRO A 179 36.09 -28.46 -19.83
CA PRO A 179 37.06 -29.09 -18.95
C PRO A 179 36.75 -30.58 -18.66
N ASN A 180 37.77 -31.43 -18.66
CA ASN A 180 37.62 -32.88 -18.49
C ASN A 180 36.90 -33.27 -17.19
N ASP A 181 37.19 -32.57 -16.10
CA ASP A 181 36.59 -32.83 -14.79
C ASP A 181 35.09 -32.48 -14.75
N VAL A 182 34.65 -31.52 -15.57
CA VAL A 182 33.24 -31.22 -15.78
C VAL A 182 32.55 -32.34 -16.57
N ILE A 183 33.21 -32.85 -17.63
CA ILE A 183 32.70 -33.97 -18.44
C ILE A 183 32.62 -35.27 -17.64
N GLU A 184 33.64 -35.57 -16.84
CA GLU A 184 33.69 -36.77 -16.00
C GLU A 184 32.55 -36.78 -14.98
N ARG A 185 32.22 -35.61 -14.41
CA ARG A 185 31.18 -35.49 -13.39
C ARG A 185 29.76 -35.46 -13.95
N TYR A 186 29.53 -34.70 -15.02
CA TYR A 186 28.17 -34.41 -15.50
C TYR A 186 27.84 -35.03 -16.87
N GLY A 187 28.80 -35.68 -17.51
CA GLY A 187 28.62 -36.23 -18.85
C GLY A 187 28.64 -35.17 -19.95
N ARG A 188 28.12 -35.54 -21.12
CA ARG A 188 28.18 -34.73 -22.36
C ARG A 188 26.80 -34.26 -22.85
N ASP A 189 25.73 -34.72 -22.21
CA ASP A 189 24.38 -34.64 -22.79
C ASP A 189 23.70 -33.28 -22.56
N ASN A 190 23.89 -32.67 -21.38
CA ASN A 190 23.18 -31.46 -20.97
C ASN A 190 24.15 -30.37 -20.47
N GLY A 191 23.68 -29.12 -20.44
CA GLY A 191 24.46 -27.97 -19.95
C GLY A 191 25.44 -27.35 -20.96
N PHE A 192 25.40 -27.82 -22.22
CA PHE A 192 26.21 -27.32 -23.33
C PHE A 192 25.33 -26.76 -24.47
N GLY A 193 25.97 -26.19 -25.49
CA GLY A 193 25.34 -25.65 -26.70
C GLY A 193 25.05 -24.16 -26.64
N PHE A 194 25.47 -23.48 -25.57
CA PHE A 194 25.22 -22.05 -25.39
C PHE A 194 26.19 -21.19 -26.19
N LYS A 195 25.73 -20.00 -26.56
CA LYS A 195 26.52 -18.91 -27.14
C LYS A 195 26.57 -17.73 -26.18
N GLU A 196 27.56 -16.87 -26.38
CA GLU A 196 27.62 -15.61 -25.66
C GLU A 196 26.37 -14.77 -25.94
N GLY A 197 25.80 -14.20 -24.88
CA GLY A 197 24.53 -13.46 -24.94
C GLY A 197 23.28 -14.32 -24.75
N ASP A 198 23.39 -15.64 -24.71
CA ASP A 198 22.25 -16.51 -24.43
C ASP A 198 21.77 -16.37 -22.99
N ILE A 199 20.46 -16.45 -22.79
CA ILE A 199 19.83 -16.60 -21.48
C ILE A 199 20.10 -18.02 -21.00
N ALA A 200 21.16 -18.17 -20.23
CA ALA A 200 21.63 -19.43 -19.68
C ALA A 200 20.64 -20.06 -18.71
N GLY A 201 19.94 -19.22 -17.94
CA GLY A 201 19.05 -19.68 -16.89
C GLY A 201 18.53 -18.52 -16.06
N ILE A 202 18.17 -18.81 -14.82
CA ILE A 202 17.71 -17.81 -13.85
C ILE A 202 18.31 -18.05 -12.47
N ILE A 203 18.48 -16.96 -11.72
CA ILE A 203 18.58 -17.00 -10.26
C ILE A 203 17.16 -16.76 -9.74
N SER A 204 16.58 -17.76 -9.07
CA SER A 204 15.27 -17.66 -8.45
C SER A 204 15.42 -17.33 -6.97
N VAL A 205 14.55 -16.46 -6.44
CA VAL A 205 14.49 -16.06 -5.04
C VAL A 205 13.07 -16.26 -4.54
N THR A 206 12.95 -16.82 -3.34
CA THR A 206 11.69 -16.99 -2.61
C THR A 206 11.76 -16.20 -1.32
N LEU A 207 10.80 -15.30 -1.13
CA LEU A 207 10.60 -14.53 0.09
C LEU A 207 9.22 -14.85 0.68
N PRO A 208 9.08 -14.95 2.00
CA PRO A 208 7.77 -15.03 2.62
C PRO A 208 7.02 -13.71 2.41
N ARG A 209 5.82 -13.79 1.83
CA ARG A 209 4.89 -12.68 1.69
C ARG A 209 3.76 -12.89 2.68
N LYS A 210 3.66 -12.05 3.71
CA LYS A 210 2.49 -12.09 4.59
C LYS A 210 1.34 -11.37 3.93
N SER A 211 0.14 -11.94 4.01
CA SER A 211 -1.07 -11.21 3.65
C SER A 211 -1.19 -9.96 4.53
N LEU A 212 -1.32 -8.80 3.89
CA LEU A 212 -1.59 -7.54 4.58
C LEU A 212 -2.95 -7.60 5.31
N PHE A 213 -3.88 -8.44 4.85
CA PHE A 213 -5.16 -8.68 5.53
C PHE A 213 -5.00 -9.51 6.81
N ASP A 214 -4.21 -10.57 6.79
CA ASP A 214 -4.00 -11.41 7.99
C ASP A 214 -3.15 -10.68 9.05
N SER A 215 -2.32 -9.74 8.60
CA SER A 215 -1.53 -8.87 9.48
C SER A 215 -2.25 -7.56 9.86
N SER A 216 -3.49 -7.34 9.40
CA SER A 216 -4.21 -6.06 9.50
C SER A 216 -4.37 -5.56 10.93
N LEU A 217 -4.67 -6.45 11.88
CA LEU A 217 -4.80 -6.09 13.31
C LEU A 217 -3.45 -5.80 13.98
N SER A 218 -2.35 -6.30 13.41
CA SER A 218 -0.99 -6.05 13.91
C SER A 218 -0.39 -4.77 13.33
N ILE A 219 -0.81 -4.40 12.12
CA ILE A 219 -0.34 -3.22 11.40
C ILE A 219 -1.05 -1.95 11.89
N VAL A 220 -2.37 -2.02 12.13
CA VAL A 220 -3.12 -0.87 12.63
C VAL A 220 -2.89 -0.72 14.12
N SER A 221 -2.07 0.25 14.49
CA SER A 221 -1.84 0.57 15.89
C SER A 221 -3.05 1.27 16.53
N LEU A 222 -3.27 1.06 17.83
CA LEU A 222 -4.25 1.83 18.62
C LEU A 222 -4.02 3.35 18.50
N ILE A 223 -2.77 3.77 18.24
CA ILE A 223 -2.38 5.16 18.04
C ILE A 223 -2.99 5.72 16.74
N GLU A 224 -2.94 4.98 15.63
CA GLU A 224 -3.54 5.42 14.36
C GLU A 224 -5.04 5.63 14.48
N VAL A 225 -5.75 4.69 15.11
CA VAL A 225 -7.19 4.81 15.37
C VAL A 225 -7.46 6.05 16.24
N LEU A 226 -6.65 6.26 17.28
CA LEU A 226 -6.78 7.43 18.14
C LEU A 226 -6.57 8.74 17.37
N VAL A 227 -5.55 8.81 16.52
CA VAL A 227 -5.28 10.01 15.68
C VAL A 227 -6.45 10.28 14.73
N ILE A 228 -7.01 9.26 14.09
CA ILE A 228 -8.18 9.40 13.22
C ILE A 228 -9.37 9.94 14.02
N VAL A 229 -9.68 9.34 15.18
CA VAL A 229 -10.78 9.81 16.04
C VAL A 229 -10.56 11.24 16.51
N LEU A 230 -9.35 11.58 16.95
CA LEU A 230 -8.98 12.93 17.40
C LEU A 230 -8.99 13.96 16.26
N SER A 231 -8.85 13.55 15.00
CA SER A 231 -9.01 14.45 13.85
C SER A 231 -10.48 14.74 13.55
N ILE A 232 -11.37 13.76 13.71
CA ILE A 232 -12.79 13.86 13.32
C ILE A 232 -13.65 14.51 14.40
N VAL A 233 -13.46 14.09 15.67
CA VAL A 233 -14.34 14.52 16.78
C VAL A 233 -14.35 16.04 16.97
N PRO A 234 -13.21 16.76 16.96
CA PRO A 234 -13.20 18.22 17.07
C PRO A 234 -13.89 18.91 15.89
N ILE A 235 -13.76 18.38 14.67
CA ILE A 235 -14.41 18.92 13.47
C ILE A 235 -15.92 18.79 13.60
N LEU A 236 -16.42 17.61 13.95
CA LEU A 236 -17.86 17.38 14.16
C LEU A 236 -18.41 18.24 15.31
N TRP A 237 -17.64 18.38 16.39
CA TRP A 237 -17.98 19.24 17.51
C TRP A 237 -18.04 20.72 17.08
N PHE A 238 -17.06 21.20 16.33
CA PHE A 238 -17.01 22.56 15.82
C PHE A 238 -18.19 22.85 14.88
N VAL A 239 -18.45 22.00 13.89
CA VAL A 239 -19.58 22.20 12.96
C VAL A 239 -20.92 22.16 13.70
N ARG A 240 -21.07 21.25 14.67
CA ARG A 240 -22.28 21.19 15.51
C ARG A 240 -22.49 22.49 16.28
N ARG A 241 -21.43 23.02 16.91
CA ARG A 241 -21.49 24.20 17.76
C ARG A 241 -21.58 25.52 16.98
N ALA A 242 -20.80 25.67 15.92
CA ALA A 242 -20.63 26.91 15.17
C ALA A 242 -21.72 27.11 14.10
N VAL A 243 -22.25 26.03 13.52
CA VAL A 243 -23.21 26.12 12.39
C VAL A 243 -24.58 25.58 12.81
N LEU A 244 -24.65 24.33 13.23
CA LEU A 244 -25.94 23.63 13.34
C LEU A 244 -26.79 24.13 14.50
N LEU A 245 -26.21 24.32 15.69
CA LEU A 245 -26.96 24.81 16.85
C LEU A 245 -27.53 26.24 16.62
N PRO A 246 -26.75 27.22 16.14
CA PRO A 246 -27.28 28.54 15.82
C PRO A 246 -28.36 28.52 14.73
N VAL A 247 -28.17 27.75 13.66
CA VAL A 247 -29.18 27.63 12.59
C VAL A 247 -30.48 27.04 13.13
N LYS A 248 -30.41 26.00 13.97
CA LYS A 248 -31.62 25.42 14.60
C LYS A 248 -32.35 26.44 15.49
N ARG A 249 -31.61 27.26 16.24
CA ARG A 249 -32.19 28.35 17.05
C ARG A 249 -32.85 29.40 16.17
N LEU A 250 -32.23 29.78 15.06
CA LEU A 250 -32.79 30.72 14.08
C LEU A 250 -34.08 30.20 13.45
N THR A 251 -34.09 28.94 13.01
CA THR A 251 -35.28 28.31 12.44
C THR A 251 -36.44 28.31 13.43
N HIS A 252 -36.19 27.94 14.69
CA HIS A 252 -37.23 27.93 15.72
C HIS A 252 -37.76 29.34 16.03
N ALA A 253 -36.88 30.34 16.08
CA ALA A 253 -37.27 31.73 16.31
C ALA A 253 -38.12 32.28 15.14
N ALA A 254 -37.74 32.00 13.90
CA ALA A 254 -38.51 32.38 12.73
C ALA A 254 -39.91 31.74 12.73
N GLU A 255 -40.01 30.48 13.15
CA GLU A 255 -41.30 29.78 13.26
C GLU A 255 -42.21 30.40 14.34
N GLN A 256 -41.66 30.73 15.51
CA GLN A 256 -42.42 31.40 16.57
C GLN A 256 -42.88 32.81 16.16
N ILE A 257 -42.02 33.60 15.49
CA ILE A 257 -42.39 34.92 14.94
C ILE A 257 -43.53 34.78 13.94
N SER A 258 -43.48 33.78 13.05
CA SER A 258 -44.56 33.51 12.09
C SER A 258 -45.89 33.16 12.76
N LYS A 259 -45.86 32.58 13.97
CA LYS A 259 -47.05 32.25 14.76
C LYS A 259 -47.51 33.42 15.66
N GLY A 260 -46.84 34.58 15.59
CA GLY A 260 -47.16 35.75 16.40
C GLY A 260 -46.81 35.61 17.88
N GLN A 261 -45.94 34.65 18.23
CA GLN A 261 -45.49 34.44 19.61
C GLN A 261 -44.31 35.37 19.92
N GLU A 262 -44.27 35.90 21.15
CA GLU A 262 -43.10 36.64 21.61
C GLU A 262 -41.90 35.69 21.76
N THR A 263 -40.81 36.05 21.09
CA THR A 263 -39.56 35.30 21.14
C THR A 263 -38.51 36.07 21.92
N ASP A 264 -37.93 35.48 22.95
CA ASP A 264 -36.77 36.06 23.64
C ASP A 264 -35.50 35.73 22.84
N TYR A 265 -35.35 36.39 21.69
CA TYR A 265 -34.18 36.21 20.83
C TYR A 265 -33.08 37.13 21.36
N ASP A 266 -32.21 36.57 22.18
CA ASP A 266 -31.15 37.31 22.87
C ASP A 266 -30.04 37.73 21.88
N ILE A 267 -30.26 38.88 21.24
CA ILE A 267 -29.29 39.53 20.34
C ILE A 267 -28.32 40.40 21.15
N ALA A 268 -28.59 40.62 22.44
CA ALA A 268 -27.83 41.54 23.29
C ALA A 268 -26.36 41.13 23.41
N ASN A 269 -26.05 39.86 23.17
CA ASN A 269 -24.71 39.29 23.26
C ASN A 269 -24.00 39.12 21.90
N VAL A 270 -24.60 39.54 20.77
CA VAL A 270 -23.95 39.42 19.46
C VAL A 270 -23.07 40.66 19.21
N PRO A 271 -21.76 40.49 18.95
CA PRO A 271 -20.87 41.62 18.69
C PRO A 271 -21.35 42.43 17.48
N ASN A 272 -21.48 43.75 17.65
CA ASN A 272 -22.02 44.68 16.66
C ASN A 272 -21.26 44.72 15.31
N LYS A 273 -20.05 44.11 15.25
CA LYS A 273 -19.18 43.98 14.06
C LYS A 273 -18.66 42.55 13.88
N SER A 274 -19.50 41.54 14.06
CA SER A 274 -19.05 40.16 13.81
C SER A 274 -18.98 39.86 12.32
N SER A 275 -17.81 39.42 11.84
CA SER A 275 -17.63 38.88 10.48
C SER A 275 -18.25 37.49 10.30
N ASN A 276 -18.69 36.83 11.37
CA ASN A 276 -19.34 35.52 11.31
C ASN A 276 -20.71 35.64 10.62
N GLU A 277 -20.90 34.89 9.54
CA GLU A 277 -22.09 34.90 8.69
C GLU A 277 -23.36 34.50 9.46
N ILE A 278 -23.24 33.58 10.42
CA ILE A 278 -24.34 33.18 11.30
C ILE A 278 -24.75 34.34 12.22
N HIS A 279 -23.78 35.10 12.76
CA HIS A 279 -24.10 36.28 13.57
C HIS A 279 -24.76 37.38 12.73
N GLN A 280 -24.32 37.59 11.49
CA GLN A 280 -24.96 38.52 10.56
C GLN A 280 -26.40 38.09 10.25
N LEU A 281 -26.65 36.80 10.04
CA LEU A 281 -27.98 36.25 9.84
C LEU A 281 -28.87 36.40 11.08
N MET A 282 -28.32 36.19 12.28
CA MET A 282 -29.02 36.46 13.55
C MET A 282 -29.45 37.92 13.66
N MET A 283 -28.54 38.85 13.37
CA MET A 283 -28.82 40.30 13.38
C MET A 283 -29.86 40.70 12.32
N ALA A 284 -29.85 40.09 11.14
CA ALA A 284 -30.85 40.33 10.11
C ALA A 284 -32.24 39.81 10.50
N THR A 285 -32.32 38.59 11.06
CA THR A 285 -33.57 37.97 11.54
C THR A 285 -34.19 38.80 12.66
N ALA A 286 -33.37 39.32 13.57
CA ALA A 286 -33.78 40.24 14.62
C ALA A 286 -34.41 41.53 14.08
N ARG A 287 -33.74 42.18 13.12
CA ARG A 287 -34.27 43.39 12.46
C ARG A 287 -35.58 43.12 11.73
N MET A 288 -35.70 41.95 11.09
CA MET A 288 -36.92 41.49 10.44
C MET A 288 -38.08 41.34 11.45
N LYS A 289 -37.84 40.70 12.60
CA LYS A 289 -38.83 40.58 13.69
C LYS A 289 -39.36 41.96 14.12
N ASN A 290 -38.46 42.89 14.41
CA ASN A 290 -38.84 44.23 14.86
C ASN A 290 -39.69 44.95 13.80
N SER A 291 -39.28 44.87 12.53
CA SER A 291 -40.02 45.46 11.41
C SER A 291 -41.41 44.83 11.25
N PHE A 292 -41.52 43.50 11.37
CA PHE A 292 -42.78 42.78 11.33
C PHE A 292 -43.72 43.18 12.47
N ASN A 293 -43.21 43.24 13.70
CA ASN A 293 -44.00 43.66 14.86
C ASN A 293 -44.54 45.10 14.70
N ILE A 294 -43.71 46.02 14.19
CA ILE A 294 -44.13 47.40 13.90
C ILE A 294 -45.24 47.41 12.82
N ALA A 295 -45.07 46.64 11.74
CA ALA A 295 -46.06 46.54 10.68
C ALA A 295 -47.40 45.96 11.18
N MET A 296 -47.36 44.88 11.96
CA MET A 296 -48.55 44.27 12.57
C MET A 296 -49.26 45.22 13.52
N LYS A 297 -48.51 45.98 14.35
CA LYS A 297 -49.08 47.01 15.23
C LYS A 297 -49.80 48.10 14.43
N LYS A 298 -49.14 48.67 13.41
CA LYS A 298 -49.73 49.70 12.53
C LYS A 298 -50.97 49.18 11.79
N MET A 299 -50.94 47.93 11.31
CA MET A 299 -52.09 47.31 10.66
C MET A 299 -53.28 47.17 11.62
N ASN A 300 -53.04 46.74 12.86
CA ASN A 300 -54.10 46.62 13.87
C ASN A 300 -54.68 47.99 14.26
N GLU A 301 -53.84 49.02 14.40
CA GLU A 301 -54.27 50.39 14.65
C GLU A 301 -55.12 50.94 13.48
N ALA A 302 -54.67 50.75 12.24
CA ALA A 302 -55.42 51.15 11.04
C ALA A 302 -56.77 50.43 10.94
N ARG A 303 -56.82 49.12 11.23
CA ARG A 303 -58.06 48.34 11.25
C ARG A 303 -59.01 48.83 12.34
N ALA A 304 -58.49 49.17 13.52
CA ALA A 304 -59.30 49.73 14.61
C ALA A 304 -59.86 51.12 14.25
N GLN A 305 -59.06 51.97 13.60
CA GLN A 305 -59.51 53.27 13.11
C GLN A 305 -60.58 53.14 12.02
N ALA A 306 -60.39 52.26 11.04
CA ALA A 306 -61.38 51.97 10.00
C ALA A 306 -62.70 51.48 10.60
N ASN A 307 -62.65 50.55 11.57
CA ASN A 307 -63.85 50.08 12.27
C ASN A 307 -64.57 51.20 13.04
N LYS A 308 -63.83 52.11 13.67
CA LYS A 308 -64.41 53.30 14.33
C LYS A 308 -65.09 54.21 13.30
N ALA A 309 -64.45 54.49 12.17
CA ALA A 309 -65.01 55.31 11.09
C ALA A 309 -66.28 54.70 10.50
N ILE A 310 -66.31 53.38 10.26
CA ILE A 310 -67.51 52.66 9.80
C ILE A 310 -68.64 52.77 10.83
N LYS A 311 -68.36 52.58 12.13
CA LYS A 311 -69.37 52.77 13.18
C LYS A 311 -69.92 54.20 13.20
N TYR A 312 -69.06 55.20 13.06
CA TYR A 312 -69.45 56.61 13.05
C TYR A 312 -70.31 56.97 11.84
N ALA A 313 -69.93 56.49 10.64
CA ALA A 313 -70.71 56.65 9.42
C ALA A 313 -72.09 55.97 9.52
N LYS A 314 -72.16 54.79 10.13
CA LYS A 314 -73.43 54.07 10.35
C LYS A 314 -74.32 54.81 11.35
N ALA A 315 -73.76 55.38 12.41
CA ALA A 315 -74.50 56.20 13.37
C ALA A 315 -75.06 57.49 12.74
N LEU A 316 -74.26 58.17 11.89
CA LEU A 316 -74.70 59.35 11.14
C LEU A 316 -75.78 59.04 10.10
N LYS A 317 -75.77 57.84 9.51
CA LYS A 317 -76.82 57.40 8.59
C LYS A 317 -78.14 57.17 9.32
N ASN A 318 -78.09 56.53 10.49
CA ASN A 318 -79.26 56.25 11.32
C ASN A 318 -79.85 57.49 12.02
N SER A 319 -79.14 58.63 12.06
CA SER A 319 -79.66 59.89 12.62
C SER A 319 -80.33 60.79 11.56
N LYS A 320 -80.38 60.36 10.30
CA LYS A 320 -80.99 61.08 9.17
C LYS A 320 -82.28 60.42 8.64
N GLU A 321 -82.65 59.27 9.20
CA GLU A 321 -83.97 58.63 9.08
C GLU A 321 -84.78 58.97 10.32
#